data_AF-A0AAV8GLH0-F1
#
_entry.id   AF-A0AAV8GLH0-F1
#
_cell.length_a   1.000
_cell.length_b   1.000
_cell.length_c   1.000
_cell.angle_alpha   90.00
_cell.angle_beta   90.00
_cell.angle_gamma   90.00
#
_symmetry.space_group_name_H-M   'P 1'
#
loop_
_entity.id
_entity.type
_entity.pdbx_description
1 polymer ?
#
loop_
_entity_poly.entity_id
_entity_poly.type
_entity_poly.pdbx_seq_one_letter_code
_entity_poly.pdbx_strand_id
1 'polypeptide(L)'
;MDEPTAAAVAYGFDKISKNTKGQNVLIFDLGGGTFDVALMSIRHGKFEVKATAGDTHLGGEDFDDRLVDHCVREFKRKYKKDLKENVRALRRLRTACERAKRTMSFSTQATIEVDYLYDGIDFSTRISQARFEELNIDLFTRCIDLIEKCLSDAKIEKSRVDTVVLVGGSTRIPKVQQLLYDFFEGKELCKGINPDEAVAYGAAVQAAKLNGQGDREVQELVFIDVTPLSLGVETRGGRMTVVVPRNTPIPAKNQYVLTTVKDNQTRMPLAIYEGDRAETKYNNLLGKFVLLGIDPAPKNVTKIEVCFEINADGILNVSAQDRSNGHKNKIRINNKEGRLGAEDIEKMMKDSEKYKAEDEEFRRRHDAWNSLEKYSYQMRSIFKG
;
A
#
# COMPACT_ATOMS: atom_id res chain seq x y z
N MET A 1 -11.68 -7.67 -2.68
CA MET A 1 -11.11 -8.13 -1.40
C MET A 1 -9.65 -8.34 -1.69
N ASP A 2 -8.80 -7.71 -0.91
CA ASP A 2 -7.37 -7.68 -1.17
C ASP A 2 -6.70 -8.93 -0.58
N GLU A 3 -5.53 -9.31 -1.11
CA GLU A 3 -4.86 -10.58 -0.81
C GLU A 3 -4.56 -10.76 0.69
N PRO A 4 -4.04 -9.75 1.42
CA PRO A 4 -3.78 -9.90 2.85
C PRO A 4 -5.07 -10.12 3.66
N THR A 5 -6.17 -9.49 3.26
CA THR A 5 -7.49 -9.70 3.89
C THR A 5 -7.98 -11.12 3.65
N ALA A 6 -7.78 -11.66 2.44
CA ALA A 6 -8.11 -13.04 2.11
C ALA A 6 -7.31 -14.03 2.98
N ALA A 7 -6.00 -13.82 3.09
CA ALA A 7 -5.15 -14.67 3.91
C ALA A 7 -5.49 -14.57 5.41
N ALA A 8 -5.87 -13.39 5.89
CA ALA A 8 -6.35 -13.23 7.25
C ALA A 8 -7.64 -14.02 7.51
N VAL A 9 -8.54 -14.12 6.53
CA VAL A 9 -9.71 -15.01 6.62
C VAL A 9 -9.26 -16.45 6.75
N ALA A 10 -8.36 -16.93 5.88
CA ALA A 10 -7.86 -18.30 5.94
C ALA A 10 -7.22 -18.63 7.31
N TYR A 11 -6.49 -17.68 7.91
CA TYR A 11 -5.96 -17.81 9.27
C TYR A 11 -7.04 -17.75 10.35
N GLY A 12 -7.96 -16.80 10.22
CA GLY A 12 -8.91 -16.43 11.25
C GLY A 12 -10.09 -17.38 11.34
N PHE A 13 -10.48 -18.02 10.24
CA PHE A 13 -11.72 -18.79 10.09
C PHE A 13 -11.93 -19.81 11.22
N ASP A 14 -10.97 -20.72 11.42
CA ASP A 14 -11.03 -21.75 12.47
C ASP A 14 -10.87 -21.20 13.91
N LYS A 15 -10.47 -19.93 14.04
CA LYS A 15 -10.24 -19.24 15.32
C LYS A 15 -11.40 -18.32 15.73
N ILE A 16 -12.37 -18.08 14.85
CA ILE A 16 -13.53 -17.19 15.08
C ILE A 16 -14.33 -17.61 16.31
N SER A 17 -14.53 -18.91 16.51
CA SER A 17 -15.32 -19.47 17.61
C SER A 17 -14.54 -19.66 18.92
N LYS A 18 -13.21 -19.53 18.91
CA LYS A 18 -12.34 -19.88 20.05
C LYS A 18 -11.71 -18.69 20.77
N ASN A 19 -11.73 -17.48 20.20
CA ASN A 19 -10.97 -16.35 20.74
C ASN A 19 -11.83 -15.11 21.02
N THR A 20 -12.15 -14.89 22.30
CA THR A 20 -12.94 -13.75 22.80
C THR A 20 -12.12 -12.47 22.98
N LYS A 21 -10.78 -12.59 23.10
CA LYS A 21 -9.87 -11.45 23.12
C LYS A 21 -9.45 -11.13 21.69
N GLY A 22 -9.72 -9.90 21.26
CA GLY A 22 -9.28 -9.42 19.95
C GLY A 22 -7.78 -9.54 19.76
N GLN A 23 -7.36 -9.88 18.54
CA GLN A 23 -5.96 -10.08 18.20
C GLN A 23 -5.52 -9.14 17.08
N ASN A 24 -4.30 -8.63 17.18
CA ASN A 24 -3.62 -7.95 16.09
C ASN A 24 -2.78 -8.97 15.33
N VAL A 25 -3.07 -9.13 14.05
CA VAL A 25 -2.43 -10.11 13.18
C VAL A 25 -1.71 -9.36 12.08
N LEU A 26 -0.42 -9.63 11.91
CA LEU A 26 0.35 -9.14 10.79
C LEU A 26 0.40 -10.22 9.71
N ILE A 27 -0.10 -9.90 8.53
CA ILE A 27 0.02 -10.73 7.35
C ILE A 27 1.28 -10.29 6.61
N PHE A 28 2.19 -11.22 6.38
CA PHE A 28 3.40 -11.03 5.59
C PHE A 28 3.25 -11.89 4.32
N ASP A 29 2.94 -11.24 3.21
CA ASP A 29 2.72 -11.89 1.92
C ASP A 29 3.89 -11.61 0.97
N LEU A 30 4.74 -12.60 0.74
CA LEU A 30 5.88 -12.49 -0.17
C LEU A 30 5.72 -13.50 -1.30
N GLY A 31 5.24 -13.00 -2.43
CA GLY A 31 4.90 -13.78 -3.61
C GLY A 31 6.05 -13.94 -4.61
N GLY A 32 5.66 -14.11 -5.87
CA GLY A 32 6.57 -14.22 -7.01
C GLY A 32 7.09 -12.86 -7.50
N GLY A 33 6.25 -11.84 -7.54
CA GLY A 33 6.62 -10.50 -8.00
C GLY A 33 6.19 -9.35 -7.08
N THR A 34 5.33 -9.63 -6.10
CA THR A 34 4.82 -8.64 -5.16
C THR A 34 5.10 -9.05 -3.72
N PHE A 35 5.20 -8.03 -2.87
CA PHE A 35 5.32 -8.14 -1.44
C PHE A 35 4.30 -7.23 -0.78
N ASP A 36 3.41 -7.78 0.05
CA ASP A 36 2.39 -7.02 0.77
C ASP A 36 2.47 -7.32 2.27
N VAL A 37 2.30 -6.27 3.08
CA VAL A 37 2.16 -6.37 4.52
C VAL A 37 0.89 -5.67 4.96
N ALA A 38 0.07 -6.36 5.76
CA ALA A 38 -1.12 -5.79 6.36
C ALA A 38 -1.16 -6.10 7.85
N LEU A 39 -1.41 -5.08 8.66
CA LEU A 39 -1.76 -5.27 10.06
C LEU A 39 -3.28 -5.22 10.21
N MET A 40 -3.85 -6.24 10.81
CA MET A 40 -5.30 -6.38 10.97
C MET A 40 -5.67 -6.61 12.44
N SER A 41 -6.84 -6.13 12.86
CA SER A 41 -7.46 -6.53 14.12
C SER A 41 -8.59 -7.51 13.84
N ILE A 42 -8.54 -8.68 14.48
CA ILE A 42 -9.55 -9.74 14.34
C ILE A 42 -10.30 -9.87 15.66
N ARG A 43 -11.61 -9.61 15.64
CA ARG A 43 -12.51 -9.59 16.82
C ARG A 43 -13.90 -10.08 16.45
N HIS A 44 -14.36 -11.20 17.01
CA HIS A 44 -15.73 -11.71 16.84
C HIS A 44 -16.20 -11.76 15.38
N GLY A 45 -15.41 -12.39 14.49
CA GLY A 45 -15.71 -12.47 13.06
C GLY A 45 -15.55 -11.15 12.28
N LYS A 46 -15.13 -10.06 12.95
CA LYS A 46 -14.77 -8.79 12.30
C LYS A 46 -13.28 -8.77 12.00
N PHE A 47 -12.95 -8.50 10.75
CA PHE A 47 -11.60 -8.35 10.21
C PHE A 47 -11.43 -6.89 9.82
N GLU A 48 -10.63 -6.15 10.58
CA GLU A 48 -10.41 -4.72 10.36
C GLU A 48 -8.95 -4.47 9.98
N VAL A 49 -8.71 -4.00 8.77
CA VAL A 49 -7.38 -3.54 8.34
C VAL A 49 -7.03 -2.28 9.13
N LYS A 50 -5.85 -2.25 9.74
CA LYS A 50 -5.31 -1.08 10.48
C LYS A 50 -4.36 -0.27 9.63
N ALA A 51 -3.51 -0.95 8.88
CA ALA A 51 -2.65 -0.36 7.87
C ALA A 51 -2.21 -1.42 6.87
N THR A 52 -1.84 -0.96 5.69
CA THR A 52 -1.17 -1.76 4.67
C THR A 52 0.04 -1.01 4.12
N ALA A 53 1.07 -1.74 3.75
CA ALA A 53 2.21 -1.28 2.97
C ALA A 53 2.65 -2.43 2.06
N GLY A 54 3.48 -2.16 1.07
CA GLY A 54 3.92 -3.20 0.15
C GLY A 54 4.88 -2.68 -0.91
N ASP A 55 5.25 -3.60 -1.78
CA ASP A 55 6.13 -3.43 -2.91
C ASP A 55 5.70 -4.34 -4.06
N THR A 56 5.23 -3.71 -5.12
CA THR A 56 4.65 -4.38 -6.29
C THR A 56 5.69 -4.92 -7.27
N HIS A 57 6.98 -4.66 -6.98
CA HIS A 57 8.12 -5.09 -7.79
C HIS A 57 9.19 -5.71 -6.88
N LEU A 58 8.75 -6.55 -5.95
CA LEU A 58 9.62 -7.30 -5.06
C LEU A 58 9.02 -8.66 -4.78
N GLY A 59 9.69 -9.71 -5.23
CA GLY A 59 9.30 -11.07 -4.93
C GLY A 59 10.34 -12.11 -5.29
N GLY A 60 9.87 -13.35 -5.42
CA GLY A 60 10.68 -14.51 -5.76
C GLY A 60 11.49 -14.37 -7.05
N GLU A 61 10.96 -13.65 -8.04
CA GLU A 61 11.60 -13.43 -9.34
C GLU A 61 12.85 -12.55 -9.22
N ASP A 62 12.82 -11.50 -8.39
CA ASP A 62 13.99 -10.67 -8.11
C ASP A 62 15.12 -11.48 -7.46
N PHE A 63 14.77 -12.42 -6.59
CA PHE A 63 15.76 -13.31 -5.97
C PHE A 63 16.38 -14.27 -6.98
N ASP A 64 15.59 -14.73 -7.96
CA ASP A 64 16.08 -15.53 -9.07
C ASP A 64 17.00 -14.69 -9.96
N ASP A 65 16.66 -13.43 -10.21
CA ASP A 65 17.47 -12.50 -10.99
C ASP A 65 18.86 -12.27 -10.39
N ARG A 66 18.95 -12.05 -9.07
CA ARG A 66 20.24 -11.95 -8.37
C ARG A 66 21.11 -13.20 -8.55
N LEU A 67 20.46 -14.36 -8.55
CA LEU A 67 21.13 -15.65 -8.75
C LEU A 67 21.57 -15.87 -10.21
N VAL A 68 20.73 -15.47 -11.17
CA VAL A 68 21.06 -15.47 -12.60
C VAL A 68 22.26 -14.56 -12.87
N ASP A 69 22.26 -13.34 -12.36
CA ASP A 69 23.37 -12.38 -12.51
C ASP A 69 24.67 -12.89 -11.89
N HIS A 70 24.59 -13.61 -10.77
CA HIS A 70 25.73 -14.29 -10.19
C HIS A 70 26.25 -15.39 -11.13
N CYS A 71 25.37 -16.24 -11.66
CA CYS A 71 25.74 -17.33 -12.57
C CYS A 71 26.27 -16.82 -13.92
N VAL A 72 25.73 -15.73 -14.46
CA VAL A 72 26.23 -15.07 -15.69
C VAL A 72 27.67 -14.58 -15.48
N ARG A 73 27.96 -13.95 -14.33
CA ARG A 73 29.32 -13.52 -13.99
C ARG A 73 30.27 -14.70 -13.82
N GLU A 74 29.82 -15.78 -13.16
CA GLU A 74 30.56 -17.03 -13.03
C GLU A 74 30.89 -17.66 -14.38
N PHE A 75 29.90 -17.77 -15.27
CA PHE A 75 30.07 -18.31 -16.62
C PHE A 75 31.10 -17.49 -17.41
N LYS A 76 30.97 -16.16 -17.41
CA LYS A 76 31.92 -15.25 -18.06
C LYS A 76 33.33 -15.39 -17.50
N ARG A 77 33.47 -15.54 -16.18
CA ARG A 77 34.76 -15.74 -15.51
C ARG A 77 35.43 -17.05 -15.94
N LYS A 78 34.67 -18.15 -15.97
CA LYS A 78 35.15 -19.53 -16.21
C LYS A 78 35.40 -19.83 -17.69
N TYR A 79 34.52 -19.37 -18.58
CA TYR A 79 34.54 -19.71 -20.01
C TYR A 79 34.89 -18.53 -20.94
N LYS A 80 35.08 -17.33 -20.39
CA LYS A 80 35.40 -16.10 -21.16
C LYS A 80 34.38 -15.75 -22.24
N LYS A 81 33.13 -16.19 -22.09
CA LYS A 81 32.01 -15.91 -22.98
C LYS A 81 30.87 -15.22 -22.23
N ASP A 82 30.16 -14.34 -22.91
CA ASP A 82 29.05 -13.58 -22.32
C ASP A 82 27.72 -14.10 -22.91
N LEU A 83 26.84 -14.62 -22.06
CA LEU A 83 25.55 -15.19 -22.47
C LEU A 83 24.39 -14.19 -22.30
N LYS A 84 24.65 -12.95 -21.88
CA LYS A 84 23.63 -11.93 -21.59
C LYS A 84 22.71 -11.62 -22.78
N GLU A 85 23.24 -11.63 -23.99
CA GLU A 85 22.45 -11.35 -25.20
C GLU A 85 21.60 -12.57 -25.64
N ASN A 86 21.84 -13.75 -25.07
CA ASN A 86 21.14 -14.98 -25.46
C ASN A 86 19.93 -15.24 -24.56
N VAL A 87 18.78 -14.75 -25.01
CA VAL A 87 17.48 -14.89 -24.32
C VAL A 87 17.15 -16.35 -23.99
N ARG A 88 17.47 -17.31 -24.89
CA ARG A 88 17.21 -18.73 -24.66
C ARG A 88 18.10 -19.28 -23.54
N ALA A 89 19.38 -18.93 -23.53
CA ALA A 89 20.32 -19.35 -22.49
C ALA A 89 19.91 -18.76 -21.13
N LEU A 90 19.58 -17.47 -21.08
CA LEU A 90 19.12 -16.80 -19.86
C LEU A 90 17.84 -17.42 -19.30
N ARG A 91 16.85 -17.75 -20.14
CA ARG A 91 15.62 -18.40 -19.68
C ARG A 91 15.90 -19.77 -19.05
N ARG A 92 16.76 -20.58 -19.67
CA ARG A 92 17.15 -21.90 -19.14
C ARG A 92 17.91 -21.77 -17.83
N LEU A 93 18.82 -20.81 -17.74
CA LEU A 93 19.58 -20.51 -16.53
C LEU A 93 18.65 -20.06 -15.40
N ARG A 94 17.67 -19.19 -15.69
CA ARG A 94 16.66 -18.75 -14.72
C ARG A 94 15.86 -19.91 -14.15
N THR A 95 15.37 -20.83 -15.00
CA THR A 95 14.67 -22.04 -14.52
C THR A 95 15.55 -22.90 -13.60
N ALA A 96 16.86 -23.00 -13.88
CA ALA A 96 17.77 -23.73 -13.00
C ALA A 96 18.03 -22.98 -11.68
N CYS A 97 18.13 -21.65 -11.73
CA CYS A 97 18.28 -20.79 -10.55
C CYS A 97 17.06 -20.86 -9.62
N GLU A 98 15.83 -20.79 -10.17
CA GLU A 98 14.58 -20.93 -9.40
C GLU A 98 14.52 -22.28 -8.68
N ARG A 99 14.89 -23.37 -9.37
CA ARG A 99 14.97 -24.71 -8.76
C ARG A 99 16.00 -24.73 -7.62
N ALA A 100 17.18 -24.15 -7.83
CA ALA A 100 18.21 -24.06 -6.80
C ALA A 100 17.76 -23.23 -5.59
N LYS A 101 17.07 -22.10 -5.80
CA LYS A 101 16.43 -21.30 -4.74
C LYS A 101 15.46 -22.14 -3.90
N ARG A 102 14.58 -22.91 -4.56
CA ARG A 102 13.65 -23.80 -3.88
C ARG A 102 14.38 -24.88 -3.07
N THR A 103 15.43 -25.49 -3.63
CA THR A 103 16.28 -26.44 -2.90
C THR A 103 16.94 -25.81 -1.68
N MET A 104 17.48 -24.59 -1.82
CA MET A 104 18.13 -23.86 -0.72
C MET A 104 17.16 -23.40 0.38
N SER A 105 15.85 -23.54 0.17
CA SER A 105 14.86 -23.33 1.25
C SER A 105 14.85 -24.49 2.27
N PHE A 106 15.40 -25.65 1.90
CA PHE A 106 15.42 -26.87 2.72
C PHE A 106 16.80 -27.52 2.84
N SER A 107 17.82 -26.95 2.19
CA SER A 107 19.19 -27.47 2.15
C SER A 107 20.19 -26.34 2.18
N THR A 108 21.37 -26.58 2.75
CA THR A 108 22.42 -25.55 2.90
C THR A 108 23.18 -25.25 1.61
N GLN A 109 22.96 -26.04 0.56
CA GLN A 109 23.58 -25.90 -0.76
C GLN A 109 22.69 -26.46 -1.86
N ALA A 110 22.89 -25.98 -3.09
CA ALA A 110 22.29 -26.51 -4.30
C ALA A 110 23.31 -26.53 -5.46
N THR A 111 23.07 -27.39 -6.45
CA THR A 111 23.84 -27.41 -7.70
C THR A 111 22.98 -26.83 -8.81
N ILE A 112 23.53 -25.86 -9.55
CA ILE A 112 22.92 -25.28 -10.74
C ILE A 112 23.61 -25.89 -11.93
N GLU A 113 22.85 -26.69 -12.70
CA GLU A 113 23.37 -27.45 -13.84
C GLU A 113 22.47 -27.26 -15.06
N VAL A 114 23.08 -26.91 -16.19
CA VAL A 114 22.42 -26.73 -17.48
C VAL A 114 23.35 -27.20 -18.61
N ASP A 115 22.97 -28.31 -19.24
CA ASP A 115 23.69 -28.86 -20.40
C ASP A 115 23.56 -27.93 -21.62
N TYR A 116 24.61 -27.80 -22.43
CA TYR A 116 24.61 -26.99 -23.65
C TYR A 116 24.02 -25.58 -23.41
N LEU A 117 24.42 -24.92 -22.32
CA LEU A 117 23.84 -23.62 -21.94
C LEU A 117 24.10 -22.55 -23.00
N TYR A 118 25.35 -22.43 -23.46
CA TYR A 118 25.77 -21.41 -24.43
C TYR A 118 26.96 -21.91 -25.26
N ASP A 119 26.91 -21.76 -26.59
CA ASP A 119 27.95 -22.21 -27.53
C ASP A 119 28.47 -23.64 -27.30
N GLY A 120 27.57 -24.58 -27.01
CA GLY A 120 27.92 -25.98 -26.76
C GLY A 120 28.60 -26.24 -25.41
N ILE A 121 28.62 -25.25 -24.51
CA ILE A 121 29.26 -25.36 -23.19
C ILE A 121 28.22 -25.76 -22.15
N ASP A 122 28.49 -26.83 -21.41
CA ASP A 122 27.76 -27.20 -20.20
C ASP A 122 28.14 -26.29 -19.04
N PHE A 123 27.13 -25.84 -18.29
CA PHE A 123 27.33 -25.04 -17.09
C PHE A 123 26.95 -25.84 -15.85
N SER A 124 27.88 -25.98 -14.91
CA SER A 124 27.65 -26.57 -13.60
C SER A 124 28.40 -25.76 -12.55
N THR A 125 27.68 -25.31 -11.52
CA THR A 125 28.24 -24.62 -10.34
C THR A 125 27.47 -25.01 -9.08
N ARG A 126 28.13 -24.92 -7.93
CA ARG A 126 27.50 -25.12 -6.61
C ARG A 126 27.33 -23.77 -5.95
N ILE A 127 26.17 -23.56 -5.33
CA ILE A 127 25.89 -22.37 -4.53
C ILE A 127 25.45 -22.78 -3.13
N SER A 128 25.96 -22.07 -2.12
CA SER A 128 25.51 -22.23 -0.73
C SER A 128 24.33 -21.31 -0.44
N GLN A 129 23.49 -21.73 0.50
CA GLN A 129 22.40 -20.91 1.04
C GLN A 129 22.94 -19.56 1.55
N ALA A 130 24.05 -19.56 2.29
CA ALA A 130 24.69 -18.33 2.77
C ALA A 130 25.05 -17.35 1.64
N ARG A 131 25.53 -17.86 0.49
CA ARG A 131 25.84 -17.01 -0.67
C ARG A 131 24.57 -16.45 -1.32
N PHE A 132 23.51 -17.26 -1.43
CA PHE A 132 22.21 -16.78 -1.90
C PHE A 132 21.64 -15.68 -0.98
N GLU A 133 21.78 -15.85 0.33
CA GLU A 133 21.34 -14.84 1.31
C GLU A 133 22.13 -13.53 1.17
N GLU A 134 23.45 -13.62 1.02
CA GLU A 134 24.31 -12.45 0.80
C GLU A 134 23.92 -11.67 -0.47
N LEU A 135 23.58 -12.37 -1.55
CA LEU A 135 23.18 -11.75 -2.82
C LEU A 135 21.84 -10.99 -2.74
N ASN A 136 21.02 -11.28 -1.75
CA ASN A 136 19.65 -10.80 -1.62
C ASN A 136 19.38 -10.03 -0.32
N ILE A 137 20.41 -9.81 0.51
CA ILE A 137 20.22 -9.27 1.86
C ILE A 137 19.54 -7.90 1.85
N ASP A 138 19.85 -7.06 0.87
CA ASP A 138 19.23 -5.74 0.70
C ASP A 138 17.73 -5.84 0.39
N LEU A 139 17.32 -6.81 -0.43
CA LEU A 139 15.91 -7.06 -0.74
C LEU A 139 15.17 -7.62 0.48
N PHE A 140 15.80 -8.51 1.24
CA PHE A 140 15.19 -9.05 2.47
C PHE A 140 15.04 -7.98 3.55
N THR A 141 16.02 -7.09 3.72
CA THR A 141 15.93 -5.96 4.65
C THR A 141 14.83 -4.99 4.24
N ARG A 142 14.65 -4.73 2.94
CA ARG A 142 13.55 -3.90 2.42
C ARG A 142 12.17 -4.42 2.83
N CYS A 143 11.98 -5.74 2.92
CA CYS A 143 10.74 -6.30 3.47
C CYS A 143 10.49 -5.86 4.92
N ILE A 144 11.55 -5.79 5.75
CA ILE A 144 11.46 -5.39 7.16
C ILE A 144 11.13 -3.90 7.29
N ASP A 145 11.74 -3.05 6.48
CA ASP A 145 11.46 -1.60 6.47
C ASP A 145 9.97 -1.31 6.20
N LEU A 146 9.35 -2.09 5.30
CA LEU A 146 7.93 -1.98 4.99
C LEU A 146 7.02 -2.48 6.13
N ILE A 147 7.47 -3.46 6.92
CA ILE A 147 6.77 -3.86 8.15
C ILE A 147 6.80 -2.71 9.17
N GLU A 148 7.97 -2.09 9.38
CA GLU A 148 8.10 -0.94 10.29
C GLU A 148 7.16 0.20 9.89
N LYS A 149 7.10 0.50 8.59
CA LYS A 149 6.18 1.49 8.03
C LYS A 149 4.71 1.12 8.31
N CYS A 150 4.32 -0.13 8.05
CA CYS A 150 2.96 -0.60 8.31
C CYS A 150 2.58 -0.46 9.80
N LEU A 151 3.49 -0.82 10.71
CA LEU A 151 3.29 -0.67 12.16
C LEU A 151 3.19 0.80 12.58
N SER A 152 4.03 1.67 12.00
CA SER A 152 4.02 3.11 12.24
C SER A 152 2.70 3.76 11.79
N ASP A 153 2.25 3.42 10.58
CA ASP A 153 0.97 3.89 10.03
C ASP A 153 -0.23 3.43 10.87
N ALA A 154 -0.20 2.18 11.34
CA ALA A 154 -1.20 1.65 12.26
C ALA A 154 -1.10 2.22 13.68
N LYS A 155 0.00 2.91 14.02
CA LYS A 155 0.34 3.37 15.37
C LYS A 155 0.31 2.23 16.39
N ILE A 156 0.83 1.07 15.99
CA ILE A 156 0.89 -0.13 16.83
C ILE A 156 2.36 -0.55 16.99
N GLU A 157 2.78 -0.70 18.24
CA GLU A 157 4.11 -1.22 18.56
C GLU A 157 4.21 -2.71 18.17
N LYS A 158 5.39 -3.14 17.72
CA LYS A 158 5.67 -4.55 17.35
C LYS A 158 5.34 -5.55 18.47
N SER A 159 5.46 -5.14 19.72
CA SER A 159 5.12 -5.93 20.92
C SER A 159 3.64 -6.31 20.97
N ARG A 160 2.76 -5.48 20.39
CA ARG A 160 1.31 -5.67 20.37
C ARG A 160 0.79 -6.44 19.16
N VAL A 161 1.67 -6.94 18.29
CA VAL A 161 1.31 -7.88 17.22
C VAL A 161 1.20 -9.26 17.85
N ASP A 162 0.02 -9.87 17.88
CA ASP A 162 -0.18 -11.17 18.53
C ASP A 162 0.29 -12.34 17.67
N THR A 163 0.17 -12.21 16.34
CA THR A 163 0.55 -13.27 15.41
C THR A 163 1.08 -12.71 14.11
N VAL A 164 2.12 -13.35 13.56
CA VAL A 164 2.65 -13.09 12.22
C VAL A 164 2.29 -14.28 11.34
N VAL A 165 1.54 -14.05 10.27
CA VAL A 165 1.07 -15.07 9.33
C VAL A 165 1.86 -14.94 8.05
N LEU A 166 2.42 -16.07 7.58
CA LEU A 166 3.22 -16.11 6.36
C LEU A 166 2.36 -16.57 5.18
N VAL A 167 2.41 -15.80 4.09
CA VAL A 167 1.66 -16.03 2.85
C VAL A 167 2.61 -15.85 1.65
N GLY A 168 2.39 -16.58 0.57
CA GLY A 168 3.25 -16.53 -0.61
C GLY A 168 4.47 -17.45 -0.52
N GLY A 169 4.82 -18.09 -1.63
CA GLY A 169 5.83 -19.14 -1.69
C GLY A 169 7.24 -18.70 -1.29
N SER A 170 7.57 -17.41 -1.45
CA SER A 170 8.90 -16.88 -1.10
C SER A 170 9.10 -16.74 0.41
N THR A 171 8.04 -16.83 1.22
CA THR A 171 8.16 -16.91 2.69
C THR A 171 8.83 -18.19 3.18
N ARG A 172 9.02 -19.19 2.30
CA ARG A 172 9.76 -20.43 2.61
C ARG A 172 11.26 -20.23 2.75
N ILE A 173 11.79 -19.08 2.32
CA ILE A 173 13.21 -18.75 2.43
C ILE A 173 13.59 -18.62 3.92
N PRO A 174 14.54 -19.43 4.43
CA PRO A 174 14.90 -19.44 5.85
C PRO A 174 15.37 -18.07 6.37
N LYS A 175 16.12 -17.32 5.57
CA LYS A 175 16.58 -15.98 5.95
C LYS A 175 15.44 -14.99 6.17
N VAL A 176 14.40 -15.04 5.36
CA VAL A 176 13.20 -14.20 5.51
C VAL A 176 12.51 -14.52 6.83
N GLN A 177 12.32 -15.80 7.15
CA GLN A 177 11.75 -16.23 8.43
C GLN A 177 12.63 -15.85 9.62
N GLN A 178 13.95 -15.97 9.49
CA GLN A 178 14.89 -15.57 10.54
C GLN A 178 14.80 -14.07 10.82
N LEU A 179 14.80 -13.24 9.78
CA LEU A 179 14.67 -11.79 9.93
C LEU A 179 13.35 -11.39 10.58
N LEU A 180 12.24 -12.05 10.23
CA LEU A 180 10.94 -11.86 10.88
C LEU A 180 10.96 -12.27 12.35
N TYR A 181 11.54 -13.44 12.65
CA TYR A 181 11.69 -13.94 14.01
C TYR A 181 12.50 -12.96 14.87
N ASP A 182 13.63 -12.47 14.35
CA ASP A 182 14.49 -11.51 15.04
C ASP A 182 13.79 -10.16 15.22
N PHE A 183 13.10 -9.66 14.19
CA PHE A 183 12.38 -8.39 14.23
C PHE A 183 11.28 -8.39 15.31
N PHE A 184 10.55 -9.50 15.44
CA PHE A 184 9.52 -9.70 16.46
C PHE A 184 10.05 -10.33 17.76
N GLU A 185 11.36 -10.24 18.02
CA GLU A 185 12.00 -10.60 19.30
C GLU A 185 11.75 -12.07 19.71
N GLY A 186 11.82 -12.96 18.74
CA GLY A 186 11.66 -14.40 18.94
C GLY A 186 10.21 -14.90 18.98
N LYS A 187 9.26 -14.09 18.52
CA LYS A 187 7.87 -14.52 18.36
C LYS A 187 7.74 -15.63 17.33
N GLU A 188 6.98 -16.67 17.66
CA GLU A 188 6.70 -17.77 16.75
C GLU A 188 5.88 -17.30 15.53
N LEU A 189 6.35 -17.69 14.34
CA LEU A 189 5.67 -17.38 13.08
C LEU A 189 4.59 -18.42 12.78
N CYS A 190 3.39 -17.98 12.41
CA CYS A 190 2.29 -18.88 12.11
C CYS A 190 2.49 -19.57 10.75
N LYS A 191 2.71 -20.88 10.81
CA LYS A 191 2.85 -21.78 9.66
C LYS A 191 1.66 -22.74 9.49
N GLY A 192 0.57 -22.47 10.21
CA GLY A 192 -0.63 -23.33 10.25
C GLY A 192 -1.52 -23.25 9.01
N ILE A 193 -1.23 -22.34 8.09
CA ILE A 193 -1.92 -22.20 6.82
C ILE A 193 -0.95 -22.49 5.67
N ASN A 194 -1.48 -23.01 4.56
CA ASN A 194 -0.67 -23.18 3.36
C ASN A 194 -0.46 -21.81 2.69
N PRO A 195 0.77 -21.28 2.61
CA PRO A 195 1.01 -19.94 2.07
C PRO A 195 0.70 -19.83 0.58
N ASP A 196 0.65 -20.96 -0.15
CA ASP A 196 0.35 -20.97 -1.59
C ASP A 196 -1.18 -20.96 -1.87
N GLU A 197 -2.01 -21.26 -0.87
CA GLU A 197 -3.47 -21.44 -1.04
C GLU A 197 -4.31 -20.48 -0.18
N ALA A 198 -3.70 -19.84 0.83
CA ALA A 198 -4.40 -19.00 1.81
C ALA A 198 -5.25 -17.90 1.17
N VAL A 199 -4.71 -17.22 0.15
CA VAL A 199 -5.43 -16.15 -0.55
C VAL A 199 -6.65 -16.69 -1.30
N ALA A 200 -6.46 -17.77 -2.06
CA ALA A 200 -7.55 -18.43 -2.80
C ALA A 200 -8.65 -18.95 -1.86
N TYR A 201 -8.25 -19.51 -0.71
CA TYR A 201 -9.17 -19.97 0.33
C TYR A 201 -10.03 -18.82 0.86
N GLY A 202 -9.41 -17.72 1.29
CA GLY A 202 -10.15 -16.55 1.78
C GLY A 202 -11.09 -15.96 0.73
N ALA A 203 -10.65 -15.91 -0.53
CA ALA A 203 -11.46 -15.47 -1.64
C ALA A 203 -12.71 -16.35 -1.85
N ALA A 204 -12.55 -17.68 -1.73
CA ALA A 204 -13.66 -18.62 -1.81
C ALA A 204 -14.68 -18.42 -0.66
N VAL A 205 -14.19 -18.18 0.57
CA VAL A 205 -15.06 -17.88 1.73
C VAL A 205 -15.87 -16.61 1.49
N GLN A 206 -15.22 -15.55 0.99
CA GLN A 206 -15.92 -14.29 0.68
C GLN A 206 -16.92 -14.46 -0.46
N ALA A 207 -16.61 -15.26 -1.49
CA ALA A 207 -17.54 -15.58 -2.57
C ALA A 207 -18.77 -16.35 -2.07
N ALA A 208 -18.58 -17.34 -1.19
CA ALA A 208 -19.68 -18.07 -0.58
C ALA A 208 -20.62 -17.13 0.20
N LYS A 209 -20.03 -16.24 1.02
CA LYS A 209 -20.79 -15.22 1.75
C LYS A 209 -21.64 -14.34 0.83
N LEU A 210 -21.06 -13.78 -0.22
CA LEU A 210 -21.76 -12.89 -1.16
C LEU A 210 -22.92 -13.60 -1.89
N ASN A 211 -22.83 -14.91 -2.09
CA ASN A 211 -23.89 -15.73 -2.68
C ASN A 211 -24.91 -16.26 -1.68
N GLY A 212 -24.81 -15.88 -0.40
CA GLY A 212 -25.67 -16.43 0.67
C GLY A 212 -25.46 -17.92 0.91
N GLN A 213 -24.29 -18.46 0.53
CA GLN A 213 -23.89 -19.85 0.72
C GLN A 213 -22.95 -19.99 1.93
N GLY A 214 -22.88 -21.19 2.50
CA GLY A 214 -22.04 -21.50 3.66
C GLY A 214 -22.77 -21.32 5.00
N ASP A 215 -22.10 -21.74 6.06
CA ASP A 215 -22.67 -21.78 7.41
C ASP A 215 -22.82 -20.37 8.01
N ARG A 216 -23.54 -20.30 9.14
CA ARG A 216 -23.80 -19.05 9.86
C ARG A 216 -22.53 -18.25 10.16
N GLU A 217 -21.43 -18.92 10.47
CA GLU A 217 -20.13 -18.27 10.75
C GLU A 217 -19.60 -17.50 9.52
N VAL A 218 -19.77 -18.04 8.31
CA VAL A 218 -19.39 -17.37 7.04
C VAL A 218 -20.26 -16.14 6.81
N GLN A 219 -21.56 -16.26 7.09
CA GLN A 219 -22.52 -15.17 6.89
C GLN A 219 -22.30 -14.00 7.86
N GLU A 220 -21.86 -14.28 9.09
CA GLU A 220 -21.61 -13.27 10.13
C GLU A 220 -20.25 -12.55 10.00
N LEU A 221 -19.38 -12.97 9.06
CA LEU A 221 -18.11 -12.29 8.80
C LEU A 221 -18.33 -10.81 8.48
N VAL A 222 -17.46 -9.93 8.97
CA VAL A 222 -17.47 -8.51 8.60
C VAL A 222 -16.06 -8.09 8.20
N PHE A 223 -15.95 -7.47 7.04
CA PHE A 223 -14.70 -6.94 6.50
C PHE A 223 -14.76 -5.42 6.58
N ILE A 224 -13.78 -4.83 7.26
CA ILE A 224 -13.59 -3.40 7.34
C ILE A 224 -12.24 -3.13 6.69
N ASP A 225 -12.29 -2.56 5.49
CA ASP A 225 -11.13 -2.21 4.70
C ASP A 225 -10.71 -0.76 4.95
N VAL A 226 -9.62 -0.30 4.35
CA VAL A 226 -9.12 1.07 4.51
C VAL A 226 -8.80 1.76 3.17
N THR A 227 -8.65 3.08 3.20
CA THR A 227 -8.19 3.86 2.04
C THR A 227 -6.67 3.70 1.82
N PRO A 228 -6.18 3.41 0.60
CA PRO A 228 -4.75 3.20 0.36
C PRO A 228 -3.94 4.51 0.32
N LEU A 229 -4.54 5.60 -0.16
CA LEU A 229 -3.93 6.92 -0.25
C LEU A 229 -4.85 7.98 0.38
N SER A 230 -4.29 9.12 0.77
CA SER A 230 -5.07 10.23 1.30
C SER A 230 -5.93 10.87 0.20
N LEU A 231 -7.18 11.20 0.52
CA LEU A 231 -8.10 11.91 -0.36
C LEU A 231 -8.29 13.34 0.12
N GLY A 232 -8.31 14.28 -0.83
CA GLY A 232 -8.36 15.68 -0.50
C GLY A 232 -8.84 16.58 -1.63
N VAL A 233 -8.87 17.86 -1.31
CA VAL A 233 -9.28 18.93 -2.21
C VAL A 233 -8.15 19.93 -2.37
N GLU A 234 -7.99 20.45 -3.58
CA GLU A 234 -7.05 21.55 -3.83
C GLU A 234 -7.53 22.84 -3.17
N THR A 235 -6.64 23.46 -2.40
CA THR A 235 -6.83 24.80 -1.86
C THR A 235 -5.87 25.79 -2.52
N ARG A 236 -6.01 27.07 -2.15
CA ARG A 236 -5.28 28.17 -2.79
C ARG A 236 -3.78 27.90 -2.86
N GLY A 237 -3.16 28.17 -4.01
CA GLY A 237 -1.73 27.96 -4.22
C GLY A 237 -1.33 26.52 -4.53
N GLY A 238 -2.27 25.67 -4.98
CA GLY A 238 -1.97 24.29 -5.38
C GLY A 238 -1.67 23.36 -4.19
N ARG A 239 -2.16 23.72 -2.99
CA ARG A 239 -1.94 22.93 -1.79
C ARG A 239 -2.96 21.80 -1.70
N MET A 240 -2.48 20.60 -1.38
CA MET A 240 -3.33 19.47 -1.03
C MET A 240 -3.87 19.66 0.39
N THR A 241 -5.19 19.71 0.53
CA THR A 241 -5.86 19.67 1.83
C THR A 241 -6.53 18.31 2.00
N VAL A 242 -5.92 17.47 2.84
CA VAL A 242 -6.40 16.13 3.15
C VAL A 242 -7.71 16.21 3.93
N VAL A 243 -8.73 15.50 3.44
CA VAL A 243 -10.06 15.39 4.07
C VAL A 243 -10.26 13.98 4.64
N VAL A 244 -9.83 12.96 3.90
CA VAL A 244 -9.77 11.57 4.35
C VAL A 244 -8.30 11.15 4.34
N PRO A 245 -7.65 10.99 5.50
CA PRO A 245 -6.29 10.46 5.56
C PRO A 245 -6.23 9.03 5.01
N ARG A 246 -5.09 8.63 4.46
CA ARG A 246 -4.83 7.21 4.16
C ARG A 246 -5.03 6.33 5.39
N ASN A 247 -5.28 5.04 5.17
CA ASN A 247 -5.64 4.05 6.18
C ASN A 247 -6.92 4.37 6.96
N THR A 248 -7.78 5.27 6.47
CA THR A 248 -9.12 5.50 7.07
C THR A 248 -10.03 4.31 6.77
N PRO A 249 -10.68 3.69 7.77
CA PRO A 249 -11.63 2.59 7.59
C PRO A 249 -12.79 2.97 6.68
N ILE A 250 -13.20 2.08 5.77
CA ILE A 250 -14.35 2.27 4.89
C ILE A 250 -15.50 1.29 5.25
N PRO A 251 -16.78 1.71 5.15
CA PRO A 251 -17.25 3.01 4.67
C PRO A 251 -16.96 4.18 5.64
N ALA A 252 -16.72 5.37 5.09
CA ALA A 252 -16.39 6.58 5.84
C ALA A 252 -17.07 7.83 5.30
N LYS A 253 -17.28 8.81 6.18
CA LYS A 253 -17.78 10.14 5.84
C LYS A 253 -16.96 11.19 6.57
N ASN A 254 -16.25 12.02 5.81
CA ASN A 254 -15.41 13.10 6.34
C ASN A 254 -15.82 14.43 5.74
N GLN A 255 -15.67 15.50 6.50
CA GLN A 255 -16.05 16.84 6.09
C GLN A 255 -14.91 17.83 6.33
N TYR A 256 -14.79 18.80 5.43
CA TYR A 256 -13.88 19.92 5.57
C TYR A 256 -14.57 21.21 5.14
N VAL A 257 -14.32 22.31 5.87
CA VAL A 257 -14.95 23.61 5.59
C VAL A 257 -13.96 24.51 4.87
N LEU A 258 -14.28 24.83 3.62
CA LEU A 258 -13.60 25.83 2.81
C LEU A 258 -14.28 27.20 3.01
N THR A 259 -13.58 28.25 2.59
CA THR A 259 -14.13 29.61 2.54
C THR A 259 -13.85 30.26 1.19
N THR A 260 -14.66 31.26 0.82
CA THR A 260 -14.45 32.03 -0.41
C THR A 260 -13.14 32.82 -0.34
N VAL A 261 -12.43 32.89 -1.47
CA VAL A 261 -11.11 33.54 -1.55
C VAL A 261 -11.16 34.92 -2.20
N LYS A 262 -12.32 35.32 -2.74
CA LYS A 262 -12.56 36.61 -3.39
C LYS A 262 -13.87 37.22 -2.89
N ASP A 263 -13.92 38.55 -2.86
CA ASP A 263 -15.14 39.29 -2.57
C ASP A 263 -16.18 39.00 -3.67
N ASN A 264 -17.44 38.83 -3.28
CA ASN A 264 -18.57 38.56 -4.17
C ASN A 264 -18.38 37.31 -5.05
N GLN A 265 -17.65 36.30 -4.56
CA GLN A 265 -17.42 35.05 -5.28
C GLN A 265 -18.72 34.24 -5.40
N THR A 266 -19.23 34.07 -6.62
CA THR A 266 -20.51 33.36 -6.89
C THR A 266 -20.35 31.90 -7.34
N ARG A 267 -19.12 31.46 -7.60
CA ARG A 267 -18.78 30.09 -8.00
C ARG A 267 -17.48 29.62 -7.34
N MET A 268 -17.37 28.32 -7.06
CA MET A 268 -16.18 27.70 -6.51
C MET A 268 -15.83 26.41 -7.27
N PRO A 269 -14.79 26.42 -8.12
CA PRO A 269 -14.27 25.19 -8.69
C PRO A 269 -13.59 24.36 -7.60
N LEU A 270 -13.83 23.05 -7.63
CA LEU A 270 -13.31 22.07 -6.69
C LEU A 270 -12.62 20.97 -7.49
N ALA A 271 -11.35 20.73 -7.19
CA ALA A 271 -10.56 19.66 -7.77
C ALA A 271 -10.20 18.66 -6.67
N ILE A 272 -10.55 17.40 -6.90
CA ILE A 272 -10.44 16.30 -5.96
C ILE A 272 -9.23 15.46 -6.33
N TYR A 273 -8.38 15.20 -5.36
CA TYR A 273 -7.12 14.48 -5.56
C TYR A 273 -6.99 13.29 -4.61
N GLU A 274 -6.15 12.35 -5.02
CA GLU A 274 -5.67 11.21 -4.26
C GLU A 274 -4.14 11.25 -4.21
N GLY A 275 -3.54 11.14 -3.03
CA GLY A 275 -2.09 11.14 -2.84
C GLY A 275 -1.64 11.84 -1.55
N ASP A 276 -0.40 11.56 -1.15
CA ASP A 276 0.16 12.01 0.14
C ASP A 276 1.12 13.21 0.01
N ARG A 277 1.33 13.76 -1.20
CA ARG A 277 2.21 14.92 -1.40
C ARG A 277 1.53 16.23 -1.00
N ALA A 278 2.32 17.20 -0.53
CA ALA A 278 1.80 18.49 -0.08
C ALA A 278 1.26 19.39 -1.23
N GLU A 279 1.81 19.26 -2.44
CA GLU A 279 1.38 19.99 -3.64
C GLU A 279 0.51 19.11 -4.54
N THR A 280 -0.63 19.64 -5.01
CA THR A 280 -1.61 18.87 -5.81
C THR A 280 -1.07 18.40 -7.17
N LYS A 281 -0.12 19.11 -7.77
CA LYS A 281 0.53 18.73 -9.04
C LYS A 281 1.30 17.40 -8.97
N TYR A 282 1.65 16.94 -7.76
CA TYR A 282 2.34 15.66 -7.53
C TYR A 282 1.37 14.57 -7.04
N ASN A 283 0.08 14.86 -6.95
CA ASN A 283 -0.97 13.92 -6.59
C ASN A 283 -1.81 13.57 -7.82
N ASN A 284 -2.58 12.49 -7.72
CA ASN A 284 -3.46 12.04 -8.78
C ASN A 284 -4.77 12.82 -8.75
N LEU A 285 -5.21 13.34 -9.90
CA LEU A 285 -6.47 14.07 -10.01
C LEU A 285 -7.61 13.08 -10.26
N LEU A 286 -8.56 12.99 -9.34
CA LEU A 286 -9.71 12.11 -9.46
C LEU A 286 -10.89 12.75 -10.20
N GLY A 287 -11.07 14.06 -10.07
CA GLY A 287 -12.20 14.73 -10.69
C GLY A 287 -12.30 16.21 -10.36
N LYS A 288 -13.11 16.93 -11.15
CA LYS A 288 -13.39 18.35 -10.97
C LYS A 288 -14.88 18.63 -11.08
N PHE A 289 -15.39 19.50 -10.24
CA PHE A 289 -16.75 20.03 -10.34
C PHE A 289 -16.79 21.46 -9.82
N VAL A 290 -17.89 22.18 -10.08
CA VAL A 290 -18.04 23.59 -9.70
C VAL A 290 -19.29 23.75 -8.86
N LEU A 291 -19.16 24.32 -7.67
CA LEU A 291 -20.30 24.82 -6.92
C LEU A 291 -20.71 26.19 -7.49
N LEU A 292 -21.95 26.30 -7.95
CA LEU A 292 -22.56 27.53 -8.45
C LEU A 292 -23.60 28.05 -7.44
N GLY A 293 -23.97 29.32 -7.54
CA GLY A 293 -25.03 29.90 -6.71
C GLY A 293 -24.57 30.26 -5.29
N ILE A 294 -23.30 30.65 -5.14
CA ILE A 294 -22.79 31.19 -3.87
C ILE A 294 -23.26 32.65 -3.77
N ASP A 295 -23.87 33.02 -2.65
CA ASP A 295 -24.34 34.39 -2.45
C ASP A 295 -23.15 35.37 -2.35
N PRO A 296 -23.23 36.55 -2.99
CA PRO A 296 -22.18 37.56 -2.89
C PRO A 296 -21.96 38.00 -1.44
N ALA A 297 -20.77 37.72 -0.91
CA ALA A 297 -20.32 38.15 0.40
C ALA A 297 -18.84 38.55 0.36
N PRO A 298 -18.32 39.29 1.36
CA PRO A 298 -16.89 39.53 1.48
C PRO A 298 -16.10 38.22 1.51
N LYS A 299 -14.86 38.24 1.03
CA LYS A 299 -13.97 37.06 1.06
C LYS A 299 -13.85 36.51 2.49
N ASN A 300 -13.67 35.20 2.60
CA ASN A 300 -13.56 34.43 3.83
C ASN A 300 -14.84 34.39 4.70
N VAL A 301 -15.96 34.96 4.26
CA VAL A 301 -17.24 34.95 5.01
C VAL A 301 -18.04 33.68 4.71
N THR A 302 -18.27 33.39 3.43
CA THR A 302 -19.08 32.24 3.04
C THR A 302 -18.35 30.93 3.29
N LYS A 303 -18.99 30.01 4.01
CA LYS A 303 -18.45 28.71 4.40
C LYS A 303 -19.01 27.61 3.52
N ILE A 304 -18.14 26.94 2.79
CA ILE A 304 -18.49 25.83 1.91
C ILE A 304 -18.08 24.53 2.58
N GLU A 305 -19.05 23.69 2.93
CA GLU A 305 -18.79 22.36 3.46
C GLU A 305 -18.56 21.38 2.31
N VAL A 306 -17.36 20.80 2.25
CA VAL A 306 -17.04 19.71 1.34
C VAL A 306 -17.09 18.41 2.11
N CYS A 307 -17.87 17.46 1.61
CA CYS A 307 -18.10 16.16 2.23
C CYS A 307 -17.61 15.05 1.29
N PHE A 308 -16.78 14.16 1.82
CA PHE A 308 -16.26 12.97 1.15
C PHE A 308 -16.94 11.76 1.78
N GLU A 309 -17.70 11.01 0.99
CA GLU A 309 -18.39 9.79 1.40
C GLU A 309 -17.85 8.62 0.59
N ILE A 310 -17.28 7.62 1.28
CA ILE A 310 -16.73 6.40 0.68
C ILE A 310 -17.60 5.24 1.13
N ASN A 311 -18.16 4.48 0.19
CA ASN A 311 -18.97 3.31 0.51
C ASN A 311 -18.10 2.06 0.74
N ALA A 312 -18.73 0.93 1.07
CA ALA A 312 -18.02 -0.33 1.32
C ALA A 312 -17.29 -0.91 0.08
N ASP A 313 -17.66 -0.46 -1.12
CA ASP A 313 -16.98 -0.84 -2.38
C ASP A 313 -15.82 0.10 -2.74
N GLY A 314 -15.53 1.11 -1.91
CA GLY A 314 -14.52 2.13 -2.18
C GLY A 314 -14.95 3.21 -3.20
N ILE A 315 -16.24 3.33 -3.52
CA ILE A 315 -16.76 4.38 -4.41
C ILE A 315 -16.84 5.71 -3.65
N LEU A 316 -16.18 6.74 -4.18
CA LEU A 316 -16.13 8.07 -3.60
C LEU A 316 -17.26 8.96 -4.15
N ASN A 317 -18.08 9.51 -3.26
CA ASN A 317 -19.00 10.58 -3.56
C ASN A 317 -18.49 11.85 -2.87
N VAL A 318 -18.25 12.90 -3.65
CA VAL A 318 -17.86 14.21 -3.11
C VAL A 318 -18.98 15.20 -3.36
N SER A 319 -19.41 15.87 -2.30
CA SER A 319 -20.39 16.97 -2.39
C SER A 319 -19.83 18.23 -1.77
N ALA A 320 -20.20 19.38 -2.32
CA ALA A 320 -19.98 20.68 -1.69
C ALA A 320 -21.31 21.39 -1.48
N GLN A 321 -21.47 22.00 -0.32
CA GLN A 321 -22.66 22.74 0.06
C GLN A 321 -22.29 24.10 0.66
N ASP A 322 -22.92 25.15 0.17
CA ASP A 322 -22.90 26.45 0.84
C ASP A 322 -23.80 26.40 2.09
N ARG A 323 -23.23 26.69 3.26
CA ARG A 323 -23.95 26.64 4.53
C ARG A 323 -24.98 27.76 4.70
N SER A 324 -24.88 28.88 3.97
CA SER A 324 -25.82 30.00 4.14
C SER A 324 -27.14 29.80 3.41
N ASN A 325 -27.09 29.29 2.18
CA ASN A 325 -28.27 29.16 1.31
C ASN A 325 -28.62 27.70 0.96
N GLY A 326 -27.79 26.74 1.38
CA GLY A 326 -28.02 25.32 1.17
C GLY A 326 -27.77 24.83 -0.26
N HIS A 327 -27.34 25.69 -1.19
CA HIS A 327 -26.98 25.29 -2.54
C HIS A 327 -25.89 24.22 -2.49
N LYS A 328 -26.13 23.11 -3.20
CA LYS A 328 -25.23 21.95 -3.21
C LYS A 328 -24.95 21.50 -4.63
N ASN A 329 -23.73 21.05 -4.84
CA ASN A 329 -23.37 20.28 -6.03
C ASN A 329 -22.55 19.05 -5.60
N LYS A 330 -22.57 17.99 -6.41
CA LYS A 330 -21.84 16.76 -6.11
C LYS A 330 -21.29 16.13 -7.37
N ILE A 331 -20.22 15.37 -7.20
CA ILE A 331 -19.65 14.48 -8.19
C ILE A 331 -19.58 13.08 -7.59
N ARG A 332 -19.94 12.08 -8.40
CA ARG A 332 -19.67 10.68 -8.08
C ARG A 332 -18.41 10.28 -8.83
N ILE A 333 -17.37 9.91 -8.11
CA ILE A 333 -16.10 9.49 -8.67
C ILE A 333 -16.06 7.97 -8.52
N ASN A 334 -16.19 7.29 -9.66
CA ASN A 334 -16.16 5.85 -9.67
C ASN A 334 -14.70 5.41 -9.73
N ASN A 335 -14.17 4.88 -8.63
CA ASN A 335 -12.77 4.47 -8.51
C ASN A 335 -12.37 3.28 -9.41
N LYS A 336 -13.25 2.86 -10.34
CA LYS A 336 -13.04 1.75 -11.29
C LYS A 336 -12.54 2.22 -12.66
N GLU A 337 -12.77 3.48 -13.04
CA GLU A 337 -12.25 4.06 -14.29
C GLU A 337 -11.09 5.00 -13.95
N GLY A 338 -9.86 4.63 -14.31
CA GLY A 338 -8.65 5.40 -13.99
C GLY A 338 -8.03 5.10 -12.62
N ARG A 339 -8.31 3.91 -12.05
CA ARG A 339 -7.68 3.44 -10.81
C ARG A 339 -6.16 3.45 -10.98
N LEU A 340 -5.45 4.08 -10.05
CA LEU A 340 -4.02 3.89 -9.92
C LEU A 340 -3.76 2.39 -9.74
N GLY A 341 -2.84 1.84 -10.52
CA GLY A 341 -2.37 0.48 -10.26
C GLY A 341 -1.73 0.40 -8.88
N ALA A 342 -1.58 -0.81 -8.35
CA ALA A 342 -0.82 -0.99 -7.11
C ALA A 342 0.60 -0.38 -7.24
N GLU A 343 1.20 -0.49 -8.45
CA GLU A 343 2.49 0.11 -8.81
C GLU A 343 2.51 1.63 -8.69
N ASP A 344 1.46 2.30 -9.18
CA ASP A 344 1.36 3.76 -9.12
C ASP A 344 1.19 4.23 -7.67
N ILE A 345 0.36 3.53 -6.89
CA ILE A 345 0.14 3.81 -5.46
C ILE A 345 1.46 3.73 -4.71
N GLU A 346 2.21 2.65 -4.91
CA GLU A 346 3.49 2.44 -4.25
C GLU A 346 4.50 3.51 -4.64
N LYS A 347 4.59 3.84 -5.94
CA LYS A 347 5.46 4.91 -6.42
C LYS A 347 5.11 6.25 -5.77
N MET A 348 3.82 6.59 -5.68
CA MET A 348 3.36 7.81 -5.02
C MET A 348 3.69 7.81 -3.52
N MET A 349 3.59 6.67 -2.85
CA MET A 349 3.99 6.53 -1.45
C MET A 349 5.50 6.72 -1.26
N LYS A 350 6.34 6.11 -2.12
CA LYS A 350 7.79 6.28 -2.10
C LYS A 350 8.20 7.72 -2.37
N ASP A 351 7.58 8.35 -3.36
CA ASP A 351 7.83 9.76 -3.67
C ASP A 351 7.44 10.65 -2.49
N SER A 352 6.32 10.36 -1.81
CA SER A 352 5.93 11.09 -0.59
C SER A 352 6.98 11.03 0.52
N GLU A 353 7.58 9.86 0.75
CA GLU A 353 8.64 9.71 1.74
C GLU A 353 9.94 10.40 1.31
N LYS A 354 10.34 10.20 0.06
CA LYS A 354 11.54 10.81 -0.52
C LYS A 354 11.52 12.34 -0.44
N TYR A 355 10.37 12.94 -0.74
CA TYR A 355 10.21 14.40 -0.78
C TYR A 355 9.58 14.98 0.48
N LYS A 356 9.57 14.23 1.60
CA LYS A 356 8.97 14.67 2.87
C LYS A 356 9.52 16.01 3.35
N ALA A 357 10.83 16.23 3.25
CA ALA A 357 11.46 17.48 3.67
C ALA A 357 11.03 18.68 2.81
N GLU A 358 10.96 18.50 1.48
CA GLU A 358 10.45 19.52 0.56
C GLU A 358 8.98 19.83 0.82
N ASP A 359 8.17 18.80 1.07
CA ASP A 359 6.75 18.92 1.37
C ASP A 359 6.50 19.62 2.71
N GLU A 360 7.38 19.45 3.70
CA GLU A 360 7.36 20.20 4.97
C GLU A 360 7.75 21.66 4.76
N GLU A 361 8.77 21.94 3.96
CA GLU A 361 9.19 23.30 3.63
C GLU A 361 8.08 24.04 2.87
N PHE A 362 7.46 23.38 1.88
CA PHE A 362 6.33 23.91 1.14
C PHE A 362 5.17 24.28 2.08
N ARG A 363 4.81 23.37 3.00
CA ARG A 363 3.77 23.62 4.02
C ARG A 363 4.11 24.84 4.88
N ARG A 364 5.34 24.90 5.41
CA ARG A 364 5.81 26.04 6.24
C ARG A 364 5.74 27.37 5.48
N ARG A 365 6.21 27.38 4.22
CA ARG A 365 6.17 28.58 3.37
C ARG A 365 4.73 29.03 3.10
N HIS A 366 3.83 28.09 2.83
CA HIS A 366 2.42 28.37 2.57
C HIS A 366 1.70 28.92 3.81
N ASP A 367 1.94 28.33 4.98
CA ASP A 367 1.37 28.78 6.25
C ASP A 367 1.87 30.19 6.62
N ALA A 368 3.17 30.47 6.42
CA ALA A 368 3.74 31.80 6.61
C ALA A 368 3.11 32.83 5.65
N TRP A 369 2.93 32.47 4.38
CA TRP A 369 2.30 33.33 3.38
C TRP A 369 0.84 33.64 3.72
N ASN A 370 0.04 32.65 4.10
CA ASN A 370 -1.35 32.85 4.53
C ASN A 370 -1.42 33.73 5.78
N SER A 371 -0.51 33.53 6.73
CA SER A 371 -0.44 34.32 7.97
C SER A 371 -0.14 35.80 7.67
N LEU A 372 0.82 36.07 6.79
CA LEU A 372 1.17 37.41 6.34
C LEU A 372 0.02 38.09 5.59
N GLU A 373 -0.64 37.37 4.68
CA GLU A 373 -1.76 37.92 3.92
C GLU A 373 -2.95 38.26 4.85
N LYS A 374 -3.25 37.38 5.81
CA LYS A 374 -4.28 37.62 6.83
C LYS A 374 -3.95 38.86 7.65
N TYR A 375 -2.71 39.02 8.09
CA TYR A 375 -2.25 40.20 8.84
C TYR A 375 -2.34 41.48 8.00
N SER A 376 -1.86 41.46 6.76
CA SER A 376 -1.93 42.60 5.84
C SER A 376 -3.37 43.04 5.57
N TYR A 377 -4.28 42.07 5.39
CA TYR A 377 -5.70 42.36 5.22
C TYR A 377 -6.33 42.98 6.47
N GLN A 378 -6.03 42.45 7.66
CA GLN A 378 -6.47 43.02 8.93
C GLN A 378 -5.99 44.47 9.09
N MET A 379 -4.70 44.72 8.85
CA MET A 379 -4.14 46.08 8.89
C MET A 379 -4.83 47.02 7.91
N ARG A 380 -5.07 46.56 6.67
CA ARG A 380 -5.78 47.37 5.67
C ARG A 380 -7.23 47.68 6.09
N SER A 381 -7.92 46.75 6.74
CA SER A 381 -9.28 46.99 7.26
C SER A 381 -9.28 48.01 8.41
N ILE A 382 -8.25 48.00 9.27
CA ILE A 382 -8.10 48.97 10.36
C ILE A 382 -7.87 50.39 9.82
N PHE A 383 -7.12 50.56 8.73
CA PHE A 383 -6.86 51.88 8.13
C PHE A 383 -7.96 52.38 7.17
N LYS A 384 -8.93 51.53 6.83
CA LYS A 384 -10.06 51.88 5.94
C LYS A 384 -11.40 52.06 6.67
N GLY A 385 -11.46 51.73 7.96
CA GLY A 385 -12.51 52.18 8.87
C GLY A 385 -12.09 53.48 9.52
#